data_AF-A0A352R7K3-F1
#
_entry.id   AF-A0A352R7K3-F1
#
_cell.length_a   1.000
_cell.length_b   1.000
_cell.length_c   1.000
_cell.angle_alpha   90.00
_cell.angle_beta   90.00
_cell.angle_gamma   90.00
#
_symmetry.space_group_name_H-M   'P 1'
#
loop_
_entity.id
_entity.type
_entity.pdbx_description
1 polymer ?
#
loop_
_entity_poly.entity_id
_entity_poly.type
_entity_poly.pdbx_seq_one_letter_code
_entity_poly.pdbx_strand_id
1 'polypeptide(L)'
;MRKVILCLVLVFSSLNLFAQDYTSLDSGTLQKMEDYVKAEPKVLECSNFLLSTPFEANNLNRLSAMQYVLKWMEGTDYSFSIDSKAVELTEGNNDLFGLYMMALPKVVLENKGANLSNDEIHNRVVELLIAYCKNEKNNMKPTKKLKKLMK
;
A
#
# COMPACT_ATOMS: atom_id res chain seq x y z
N MET A 1 -34.66 -4.82 26.48
CA MET A 1 -33.69 -3.74 26.75
C MET A 1 -32.24 -4.23 26.77
N ARG A 2 -31.85 -5.23 27.58
CA ARG A 2 -30.47 -5.79 27.59
C ARG A 2 -29.93 -6.23 26.21
N LYS A 3 -30.75 -6.89 25.38
CA LYS A 3 -30.34 -7.35 24.04
C LYS A 3 -30.13 -6.21 23.04
N VAL A 4 -30.90 -5.12 23.16
CA VAL A 4 -30.78 -3.93 22.29
C VAL A 4 -29.52 -3.14 22.63
N ILE A 5 -29.18 -3.06 23.93
CA ILE A 5 -27.94 -2.43 24.40
C ILE A 5 -26.71 -3.21 23.90
N LEU A 6 -26.76 -4.55 23.91
CA LEU A 6 -25.67 -5.40 23.39
C LEU A 6 -25.42 -5.20 21.89
N CYS A 7 -26.48 -5.05 21.09
CA CYS A 7 -26.38 -4.74 19.66
C CYS A 7 -25.80 -3.34 19.42
N LEU A 8 -26.15 -2.35 20.24
CA LEU A 8 -25.60 -0.99 20.10
C LEU A 8 -24.08 -0.97 20.35
N VAL A 9 -23.59 -1.70 21.36
CA VAL A 9 -22.15 -1.74 21.71
C VAL A 9 -21.30 -2.40 20.61
N LEU A 10 -21.81 -3.43 19.95
CA LEU A 10 -21.12 -4.09 18.83
C LEU A 10 -21.00 -3.18 17.60
N VAL A 11 -21.99 -2.31 17.34
CA VAL A 11 -21.96 -1.38 16.20
C VAL A 11 -20.89 -0.30 16.39
N PHE A 12 -20.68 0.22 17.61
CA PHE A 12 -19.62 1.19 17.90
C PHE A 12 -18.19 0.62 17.76
N SER A 13 -18.03 -0.70 17.90
CA SER A 13 -16.73 -1.37 17.77
C SER A 13 -16.22 -1.44 16.33
N SER A 14 -17.10 -1.22 15.34
CA SER A 14 -16.77 -1.26 13.91
C SER A 14 -16.33 0.09 13.33
N LEU A 15 -16.37 1.17 14.13
CA LEU A 15 -15.77 2.45 13.78
C LEU A 15 -14.25 2.32 13.91
N ASN A 16 -13.63 1.70 12.89
CA ASN A 16 -12.18 1.63 12.74
C ASN A 16 -11.64 3.06 12.56
N LEU A 17 -11.38 3.74 13.67
CA LEU A 17 -10.49 4.88 13.69
C LEU A 17 -9.08 4.35 13.40
N PHE A 18 -8.44 4.86 12.35
CA PHE A 18 -7.07 4.53 11.93
C PHE A 18 -6.06 5.06 12.95
N ALA A 19 -6.05 4.49 14.15
CA ALA A 19 -5.10 4.79 15.22
C ALA A 19 -3.80 3.98 15.10
N GLN A 20 -3.47 3.46 13.91
CA GLN A 20 -2.22 2.74 13.71
C GLN A 20 -1.03 3.69 13.83
N ASP A 21 -0.18 3.44 14.82
CA ASP A 21 1.11 4.11 14.99
C ASP A 21 2.22 3.23 14.39
N TYR A 22 2.65 3.61 13.20
CA TYR A 22 3.74 3.00 12.46
C TYR A 22 5.10 3.62 12.80
N THR A 23 5.17 4.69 13.60
CA THR A 23 6.45 5.31 13.98
C THR A 23 7.33 4.41 14.83
N SER A 24 6.73 3.41 15.48
CA SER A 24 7.41 2.36 16.24
C SER A 24 7.95 1.19 15.42
N LEU A 25 7.66 1.15 14.10
CA LEU A 25 8.18 0.10 13.24
C LEU A 25 9.70 0.20 13.14
N ASP A 26 10.39 -0.84 13.59
CA ASP A 26 11.82 -1.00 13.41
C ASP A 26 12.09 -1.92 12.22
N SER A 27 12.55 -1.34 11.11
CA SER A 27 12.93 -2.10 9.91
C SER A 27 14.27 -2.82 10.08
N GLY A 28 15.05 -2.49 11.12
CA GLY A 28 16.29 -3.17 11.51
C GLY A 28 16.11 -4.59 12.01
N THR A 29 14.86 -5.00 12.33
CA THR A 29 14.52 -6.38 12.67
C THR A 29 14.48 -7.31 11.45
N LEU A 30 14.48 -6.78 10.23
CA LEU A 30 14.46 -7.57 8.99
C LEU A 30 15.90 -7.89 8.57
N GLN A 31 16.42 -9.05 9.00
CA GLN A 31 17.84 -9.39 8.82
C GLN A 31 18.05 -10.67 8.01
N LYS A 32 17.21 -11.68 8.22
CA LYS A 32 17.28 -12.98 7.53
C LYS A 32 15.95 -13.33 6.88
N MET A 33 15.97 -14.28 5.97
CA MET A 33 14.82 -14.65 5.14
C MET A 33 13.54 -14.93 5.96
N GLU A 34 13.67 -15.60 7.10
CA GLU A 34 12.52 -15.90 7.97
C GLU A 34 11.84 -14.63 8.52
N ASP A 35 12.60 -13.56 8.74
CA ASP A 35 12.05 -12.29 9.22
C ASP A 35 11.20 -11.63 8.13
N TYR A 36 11.65 -11.68 6.87
CA TYR A 36 10.90 -11.16 5.72
C TYR A 36 9.58 -11.94 5.52
N VAL A 37 9.59 -13.26 5.62
CA VAL A 37 8.36 -14.07 5.54
C VAL A 37 7.41 -13.74 6.69
N LYS A 38 7.92 -13.59 7.92
CA LYS A 38 7.09 -13.22 9.09
C LYS A 38 6.55 -11.79 8.99
N ALA A 39 7.23 -10.90 8.28
CA ALA A 39 6.84 -9.51 8.11
C ALA A 39 5.74 -9.30 7.07
N GLU A 40 5.47 -10.26 6.17
CA GLU A 40 4.48 -10.15 5.10
C GLU A 40 3.12 -9.59 5.57
N PRO A 41 2.50 -10.04 6.69
CA PRO A 41 1.23 -9.49 7.13
C PRO A 41 1.33 -8.00 7.49
N LYS A 42 2.44 -7.59 8.11
CA LYS A 42 2.68 -6.19 8.48
C LYS A 42 2.97 -5.33 7.25
N VAL A 43 3.69 -5.86 6.27
CA VAL A 43 3.93 -5.18 4.98
C VAL A 43 2.62 -4.94 4.25
N LEU A 44 1.76 -5.97 4.16
CA LEU A 44 0.44 -5.83 3.56
C LEU A 44 -0.42 -4.79 4.30
N GLU A 45 -0.38 -4.78 5.63
CA GLU A 45 -1.04 -3.76 6.45
C GLU A 45 -0.53 -2.34 6.13
N CYS A 46 0.79 -2.14 6.09
CA CYS A 46 1.41 -0.86 5.73
C CYS A 46 1.03 -0.41 4.31
N SER A 47 1.09 -1.30 3.32
CA SER A 47 0.67 -1.00 1.95
C SER A 47 -0.81 -0.62 1.88
N ASN A 48 -1.68 -1.33 2.62
CA ASN A 48 -3.10 -0.99 2.72
C ASN A 48 -3.32 0.39 3.35
N PHE A 49 -2.63 0.70 4.45
CA PHE A 49 -2.68 2.03 5.07
C PHE A 49 -2.27 3.12 4.07
N LEU A 50 -1.15 2.94 3.38
CA LEU A 50 -0.63 3.93 2.43
C LEU A 50 -1.56 4.15 1.23
N LEU A 51 -2.28 3.12 0.79
CA LEU A 51 -3.20 3.12 -0.36
C LEU A 51 -4.67 3.34 -0.01
N SER A 52 -5.01 3.51 1.28
CA SER A 52 -6.40 3.77 1.72
C SER A 52 -6.55 5.07 2.50
N THR A 53 -5.45 5.70 2.90
CA THR A 53 -5.45 6.98 3.59
C THR A 53 -4.99 8.12 2.68
N PRO A 54 -5.39 9.38 2.97
CA PRO A 54 -4.93 10.52 2.21
C PRO A 54 -3.41 10.67 2.14
N PHE A 55 -2.93 11.18 1.01
CA PHE A 55 -1.53 11.51 0.85
C PHE A 55 -1.22 12.77 1.67
N GLU A 56 -0.24 12.63 2.56
CA GLU A 56 0.26 13.69 3.43
C GLU A 56 1.79 13.59 3.48
N ALA A 57 2.47 14.53 2.82
CA ALA A 57 3.93 14.47 2.66
C ALA A 57 4.70 14.49 4.00
N ASN A 58 4.19 15.21 4.99
CA ASN A 58 4.85 15.40 6.29
C ASN A 58 4.30 14.49 7.39
N ASN A 59 3.75 13.33 7.03
CA ASN A 59 3.17 12.39 7.97
C ASN A 59 4.18 11.28 8.35
N LEU A 60 4.60 11.25 9.62
CA LEU A 60 5.59 10.29 10.11
C LEU A 60 5.13 8.83 10.01
N ASN A 61 3.84 8.56 10.23
CA ASN A 61 3.29 7.22 10.07
C ASN A 61 3.41 6.74 8.63
N ARG A 62 3.13 7.61 7.65
CA ARG A 62 3.32 7.29 6.23
C ARG A 62 4.79 7.05 5.90
N LEU A 63 5.68 7.89 6.42
CA LEU A 63 7.12 7.72 6.21
C LEU A 63 7.63 6.38 6.78
N SER A 64 7.30 6.05 8.03
CA SER A 64 7.73 4.81 8.67
C SER A 64 7.13 3.57 8.01
N ALA A 65 5.85 3.61 7.64
CA ALA A 65 5.22 2.51 6.89
C ALA A 65 5.91 2.31 5.52
N MET A 66 6.20 3.39 4.80
CA MET A 66 6.87 3.33 3.51
C MET A 66 8.29 2.76 3.65
N GLN A 67 9.06 3.22 4.64
CA GLN A 67 10.41 2.70 4.90
C GLN A 67 10.40 1.21 5.25
N TYR A 68 9.44 0.76 6.06
CA TYR A 68 9.30 -0.65 6.41
C TYR A 68 8.99 -1.51 5.18
N VAL A 69 8.08 -1.05 4.32
CA VAL A 69 7.73 -1.74 3.07
C VAL A 69 8.93 -1.79 2.12
N LEU A 70 9.63 -0.67 1.92
CA LEU A 70 10.82 -0.61 1.07
C LEU A 70 11.93 -1.53 1.59
N LYS A 71 12.18 -1.51 2.90
CA LYS A 71 13.17 -2.41 3.51
C LYS A 71 12.82 -3.87 3.29
N TRP A 72 11.54 -4.22 3.38
CA TRP A 72 11.08 -5.57 3.08
C TRP A 72 11.27 -5.93 1.60
N MET A 73 10.93 -5.02 0.68
CA MET A 73 11.12 -5.22 -0.76
C MET A 73 12.60 -5.47 -1.13
N GLU A 74 13.55 -4.87 -0.40
CA GLU A 74 14.99 -5.04 -0.64
C GLU A 74 15.51 -6.45 -0.31
N GLY A 75 14.90 -7.14 0.67
CA GLY A 75 15.47 -8.38 1.23
C GLY A 75 14.57 -9.61 1.15
N THR A 76 13.33 -9.47 0.68
CA THR A 76 12.46 -10.61 0.41
C THR A 76 12.90 -11.40 -0.83
N ASP A 77 12.37 -12.61 -0.99
CA ASP A 77 12.58 -13.49 -2.15
C ASP A 77 11.73 -13.12 -3.38
N TYR A 78 10.68 -12.32 -3.21
CA TYR A 78 9.91 -11.77 -4.32
C TYR A 78 10.77 -10.82 -5.18
N SER A 79 10.63 -10.95 -6.49
CA SER A 79 11.24 -10.04 -7.46
C SER A 79 10.22 -9.03 -7.96
N PHE A 80 10.53 -7.74 -7.83
CA PHE A 80 9.67 -6.64 -8.28
C PHE A 80 10.22 -6.03 -9.57
N SER A 81 9.42 -6.06 -10.64
CA SER A 81 9.80 -5.40 -11.90
C SER A 81 9.43 -3.92 -11.85
N ILE A 82 10.45 -3.07 -11.87
CA ILE A 82 10.34 -1.62 -11.97
C ILE A 82 10.99 -1.22 -13.28
N ASP A 83 10.18 -1.13 -14.34
CA ASP A 83 10.63 -0.85 -15.69
C ASP A 83 10.20 0.56 -16.15
N SER A 84 10.39 0.86 -17.44
CA SER A 84 9.99 2.14 -18.00
C SER A 84 8.48 2.40 -17.90
N LYS A 85 7.64 1.36 -17.81
CA LYS A 85 6.18 1.52 -17.68
C LYS A 85 5.83 2.21 -16.37
N ALA A 86 6.52 1.89 -15.28
CA ALA A 86 6.31 2.56 -13.99
C ALA A 86 6.68 4.06 -14.06
N VAL A 87 7.81 4.38 -14.69
CA VAL A 87 8.28 5.77 -14.86
C VAL A 87 7.37 6.57 -15.80
N GLU A 88 6.95 5.97 -16.92
CA GLU A 88 6.03 6.58 -17.88
C GLU A 88 4.63 6.81 -17.29
N LEU A 89 4.13 5.86 -16.49
CA LEU A 89 2.84 5.98 -15.82
C LEU A 89 2.82 7.15 -14.83
N THR A 90 3.92 7.30 -14.09
CA THR A 90 4.08 8.29 -13.02
C THR A 90 4.58 9.64 -13.54
N GLU A 91 5.01 9.72 -14.81
CA GLU A 91 5.53 10.93 -15.46
C GLU A 91 6.60 11.66 -14.62
N GLY A 92 7.42 10.89 -13.88
CA GLY A 92 8.45 11.44 -12.99
C GLY A 92 7.93 12.04 -11.68
N ASN A 93 6.65 11.89 -11.35
CA ASN A 93 6.09 12.29 -10.06
C ASN A 93 6.54 11.28 -8.97
N ASN A 94 7.45 11.72 -8.09
CA ASN A 94 8.01 10.88 -7.04
C ASN A 94 6.98 10.37 -6.03
N ASP A 95 5.95 11.15 -5.70
CA ASP A 95 4.94 10.74 -4.72
C ASP A 95 4.07 9.62 -5.28
N LEU A 96 3.67 9.76 -6.55
CA LEU A 96 2.89 8.75 -7.26
C LEU A 96 3.74 7.50 -7.56
N PHE A 97 5.02 7.67 -7.86
CA PHE A 97 5.96 6.57 -7.97
C PHE A 97 6.17 5.84 -6.64
N GLY A 98 6.21 6.58 -5.52
CA GLY A 98 6.19 5.99 -4.18
C GLY A 98 4.93 5.14 -3.97
N LEU A 99 3.74 5.64 -4.34
CA LEU A 99 2.50 4.85 -4.25
C LEU A 99 2.52 3.62 -5.15
N TYR A 100 3.10 3.71 -6.36
CA TYR A 100 3.31 2.56 -7.25
C TYR A 100 4.13 1.48 -6.54
N MET A 101 5.23 1.88 -5.90
CA MET A 101 6.09 0.98 -5.13
C MET A 101 5.35 0.34 -3.95
N MET A 102 4.45 1.06 -3.28
CA MET A 102 3.66 0.51 -2.17
C MET A 102 2.58 -0.48 -2.63
N ALA A 103 2.08 -0.33 -3.85
CA ALA A 103 1.08 -1.20 -4.45
C ALA A 103 1.66 -2.55 -4.92
N LEU A 104 2.94 -2.59 -5.29
CA LEU A 104 3.61 -3.82 -5.72
C LEU A 104 3.55 -4.93 -4.65
N PRO A 105 4.02 -4.73 -3.40
CA PRO A 105 3.88 -5.73 -2.33
C PRO A 105 2.43 -6.10 -2.05
N LYS A 106 1.49 -5.14 -2.08
CA LYS A 106 0.06 -5.44 -1.88
C LYS A 106 -0.43 -6.45 -2.92
N VAL A 107 -0.18 -6.20 -4.20
CA VAL A 107 -0.64 -7.09 -5.28
C VAL A 107 -0.02 -8.49 -5.14
N VAL A 108 1.29 -8.56 -4.88
CA VAL A 108 2.00 -9.83 -4.74
C VAL A 108 1.50 -10.62 -3.53
N LEU A 109 1.36 -9.97 -2.37
CA LEU A 109 0.95 -10.64 -1.13
C LEU A 109 -0.53 -11.04 -1.13
N GLU A 110 -1.42 -10.24 -1.72
CA GLU A 110 -2.85 -10.60 -1.87
C GLU A 110 -3.07 -11.75 -2.87
N ASN A 111 -2.06 -12.03 -3.71
CA ASN A 111 -2.11 -13.09 -4.71
C ASN A 111 -1.00 -14.11 -4.48
N LYS A 112 -0.55 -14.27 -3.23
CA LYS A 112 0.49 -15.22 -2.87
C LYS A 112 0.12 -16.63 -3.34
N GLY A 113 1.03 -17.26 -4.08
CA GLY A 113 0.83 -18.58 -4.69
C GLY A 113 0.26 -18.55 -6.11
N ALA A 114 -0.19 -17.40 -6.61
CA ALA A 114 -0.49 -17.23 -8.03
C ALA A 114 0.79 -16.91 -8.81
N ASN A 115 0.94 -17.48 -10.01
CA ASN A 115 2.04 -17.16 -10.92
C ASN A 115 1.63 -16.00 -11.84
N LEU A 116 1.61 -14.78 -11.28
CA LEU A 116 1.31 -13.58 -12.05
C LEU A 116 2.53 -13.15 -12.86
N SER A 117 2.30 -12.81 -14.13
CA SER A 117 3.30 -12.13 -14.95
C SER A 117 3.53 -10.69 -14.48
N ASN A 118 4.68 -10.11 -14.85
CA ASN A 118 4.99 -8.70 -14.55
C ASN A 118 3.92 -7.74 -15.09
N ASP A 119 3.33 -8.05 -16.25
CA ASP A 119 2.28 -7.24 -16.86
C ASP A 119 0.96 -7.33 -16.08
N GLU A 120 0.60 -8.51 -15.56
CA GLU A 120 -0.59 -8.67 -14.69
C GLU A 120 -0.41 -7.91 -13.37
N ILE A 121 0.78 -7.99 -12.76
CA ILE A 121 1.10 -7.23 -11.56
C ILE A 121 1.00 -5.72 -11.84
N HIS A 122 1.63 -5.25 -12.92
CA HIS A 122 1.61 -3.85 -13.32
C HIS A 122 0.19 -3.34 -13.53
N ASN A 123 -0.65 -4.08 -14.25
CA ASN A 123 -2.04 -3.69 -14.53
C ASN A 123 -2.86 -3.57 -13.25
N ARG A 124 -2.69 -4.48 -12.29
CA ARG A 124 -3.36 -4.41 -10.97
C ARG A 124 -2.86 -3.22 -10.14
N VAL A 125 -1.57 -2.91 -10.20
CA VAL A 125 -1.03 -1.70 -9.58
C VAL A 125 -1.64 -0.44 -10.21
N VAL A 126 -1.77 -0.39 -11.53
CA VAL A 126 -2.43 0.71 -12.25
C VAL A 126 -3.87 0.89 -11.78
N GLU A 127 -4.63 -0.20 -11.63
CA GLU A 127 -6.01 -0.15 -11.10
C GLU A 127 -6.07 0.43 -9.68
N LEU A 128 -5.16 0.03 -8.80
CA LEU A 128 -5.05 0.57 -7.44
C LEU A 128 -4.74 2.07 -7.45
N LEU A 129 -3.79 2.53 -8.28
CA LEU A 129 -3.46 3.95 -8.40
C LEU A 129 -4.59 4.77 -9.01
N ILE A 130 -5.30 4.23 -9.99
CA ILE A 130 -6.52 4.84 -10.55
C ILE A 130 -7.56 5.01 -9.45
N ALA A 131 -7.86 3.97 -8.68
CA ALA A 131 -8.81 4.04 -7.58
C ALA A 131 -8.38 5.09 -6.54
N TYR A 132 -7.09 5.10 -6.18
CA TYR A 132 -6.53 6.07 -5.24
C TYR A 132 -6.68 7.52 -5.73
N CYS A 133 -6.35 7.79 -7.00
CA CYS A 133 -6.42 9.12 -7.59
C CYS A 133 -7.85 9.59 -7.93
N LYS A 134 -8.80 8.65 -8.13
CA LYS A 134 -10.23 8.97 -8.31
C LYS A 134 -10.85 9.52 -7.02
N ASN A 135 -10.32 9.13 -5.86
CA ASN A 135 -10.78 9.66 -4.59
C ASN A 135 -10.12 11.01 -4.30
N GLU A 136 -10.85 12.11 -4.49
CA GLU A 136 -10.34 13.47 -4.26
C GLU A 136 -9.86 13.69 -2.82
N LYS A 137 -10.40 12.95 -1.84
CA LYS A 137 -9.96 13.01 -0.44
C LYS A 137 -8.53 12.52 -0.27
N ASN A 138 -7.99 11.78 -1.23
CA ASN A 138 -6.63 11.25 -1.14
C ASN A 138 -5.54 12.29 -1.46
N ASN A 139 -5.90 13.51 -1.85
CA ASN A 139 -4.96 14.61 -2.12
C ASN A 139 -3.88 14.27 -3.18
N MET A 140 -4.15 13.31 -4.07
CA MET A 140 -3.22 12.87 -5.10
C MET A 140 -3.79 13.09 -6.49
N LYS A 141 -3.11 13.93 -7.28
CA LYS A 141 -3.53 14.23 -8.65
C LYS A 141 -2.98 13.17 -9.61
N PRO A 142 -3.80 12.59 -10.49
CA PRO A 142 -3.29 11.66 -11.51
C PRO A 142 -2.50 12.41 -12.58
N THR A 143 -1.47 11.75 -13.12
CA THR A 143 -0.69 12.18 -14.27
C THR A 143 -1.53 12.19 -15.56
N LYS A 144 -1.01 12.76 -16.66
CA LYS A 144 -1.76 12.75 -17.93
C LYS A 144 -1.96 11.31 -18.41
N LYS A 145 -0.96 10.45 -18.27
CA LYS A 145 -1.05 9.01 -18.58
C LYS A 145 -2.11 8.31 -17.74
N LEU A 146 -2.11 8.44 -16.41
CA LEU A 146 -3.16 7.84 -15.57
C LEU A 146 -4.55 8.36 -15.93
N LYS A 147 -4.71 9.68 -16.16
CA LYS A 147 -5.99 10.27 -16.58
C LYS A 147 -6.54 9.66 -17.87
N LYS A 148 -5.68 9.27 -18.81
CA LYS A 148 -6.11 8.60 -20.05
C LYS A 148 -6.63 7.19 -19.78
N LEU A 149 -6.05 6.49 -18.82
CA LEU A 149 -6.44 5.12 -18.41
C LEU A 149 -7.69 5.09 -17.52
N MET A 150 -8.08 6.23 -16.94
CA MET A 150 -9.29 6.34 -16.10
C MET A 150 -10.60 6.39 -16.90
N LYS A 151 -10.51 6.60 -18.22
CA LYS A 151 -11.63 6.81 -19.14
C LYS A 151 -12.29 5.51 -19.58
#